data_AF-A0A2S9GFB7-F1
#
_entry.id   AF-A0A2S9GFB7-F1
#
_cell.length_a   1.000
_cell.length_b   1.000
_cell.length_c   1.000
_cell.angle_alpha   90.00
_cell.angle_beta   90.00
_cell.angle_gamma   90.00
#
_symmetry.space_group_name_H-M   'P 1'
#
loop_
_entity.id
_entity.type
_entity.pdbx_description
1 polymer ?
#
loop_
_entity_poly.entity_id
_entity_poly.type
_entity_poly.pdbx_seq_one_letter_code
_entity_poly.pdbx_strand_id
1 'polypeptide(L)'
;RLDRLDGRRMRRVIPTRWRTLTAVDGVVIGGFAIWYVIGANSPDDGYILQMARVAEHAGYMSNYFRWFGSPEDPFGWYYNLLAL
;
A
#
# COMPACT_ATOMS: atom_id res chain seq x y z
N ARG A 1 20.56 10.07 17.90
CA ARG A 1 21.70 9.56 18.71
C ARG A 1 21.33 9.35 20.19
N LEU A 2 20.28 10.02 20.71
CA LEU A 2 19.72 9.81 22.05
C LEU A 2 19.28 8.35 22.32
N ASP A 3 18.66 7.68 21.34
CA ASP A 3 18.15 6.29 21.51
C ASP A 3 19.23 5.22 21.81
N ARG A 4 20.52 5.58 21.72
CA ARG A 4 21.65 4.65 21.97
C ARG A 4 22.29 4.84 23.35
N LEU A 5 21.80 5.79 24.16
CA LEU A 5 22.36 6.10 25.48
C LEU A 5 22.10 5.00 26.51
N ASP A 6 21.02 4.24 26.37
CA ASP A 6 20.64 3.13 27.27
C ASP A 6 21.49 1.86 27.06
N GLY A 7 22.53 1.91 26.21
CA GLY A 7 23.45 0.80 25.94
C GLY A 7 22.83 -0.39 25.18
N ARG A 8 21.53 -0.36 24.89
CA ARG A 8 20.84 -1.40 24.12
C ARG A 8 21.16 -1.24 22.64
N ARG A 9 21.69 -2.32 22.03
CA ARG A 9 21.93 -2.41 20.59
C ARG A 9 20.96 -3.41 19.97
N MET A 10 20.49 -3.10 18.75
CA MET A 10 19.76 -4.07 17.92
C MET A 10 20.69 -5.27 17.64
N ARG A 11 20.44 -6.41 18.29
CA ARG A 11 21.30 -7.61 18.16
C ARG A 11 21.09 -8.37 16.86
N ARG A 12 19.86 -8.35 16.32
CA ARG A 12 19.49 -8.95 15.03
C ARG A 12 18.42 -8.08 14.38
N VAL A 13 18.56 -7.83 13.08
CA VAL A 13 17.53 -7.16 12.29
C VAL A 13 16.35 -8.10 12.04
N ILE A 14 16.63 -9.40 11.83
CA ILE A 14 15.62 -10.43 11.62
C ILE A 14 15.52 -11.33 12.86
N PRO A 15 14.36 -11.38 13.54
CA PRO A 15 14.12 -12.26 14.67
C PRO A 15 14.20 -13.74 14.27
N THR A 16 14.61 -14.63 15.19
CA THR A 16 14.68 -16.09 14.93
C THR A 16 13.35 -16.70 14.54
N ARG A 17 12.24 -16.19 15.10
CA ARG A 17 10.87 -16.64 14.78
C ARG A 17 10.45 -16.41 13.33
N TRP A 18 11.13 -15.50 12.61
CA TRP A 18 10.83 -15.23 11.19
C TRP A 18 11.41 -16.33 10.27
N ARG A 19 12.19 -17.27 10.80
CA ARG A 19 12.80 -18.37 10.03
C ARG A 19 11.98 -19.65 10.02
N THR A 20 10.87 -19.69 10.75
CA THR A 20 10.01 -20.88 10.84
C THR A 20 8.76 -20.65 9.99
N LEU A 21 8.41 -21.64 9.18
CA LEU A 21 7.15 -21.69 8.45
C LEU A 21 6.23 -22.72 9.11
N THR A 22 5.00 -22.32 9.41
CA THR A 22 3.99 -23.15 10.08
C THR A 22 2.83 -23.45 9.14
N ALA A 23 2.00 -24.43 9.50
CA ALA A 23 0.77 -24.72 8.74
C ALA A 23 -0.19 -23.53 8.71
N VAL A 24 -0.21 -22.71 9.77
CA VAL A 24 -1.02 -21.49 9.84
C VAL A 24 -0.56 -20.49 8.78
N ASP A 25 0.75 -20.33 8.57
CA ASP A 25 1.27 -19.45 7.52
C ASP A 25 0.79 -19.91 6.14
N GLY A 26 0.78 -21.21 5.89
CA GLY A 26 0.26 -21.79 4.63
C GLY A 26 -1.22 -21.49 4.41
N VAL A 27 -2.06 -21.63 5.45
CA VAL A 27 -3.50 -21.32 5.37
C VAL A 27 -3.73 -19.83 5.14
N VAL A 28 -3.01 -18.96 5.85
CA VAL A 28 -3.18 -17.51 5.73
C VAL A 28 -2.71 -17.01 4.36
N ILE A 29 -1.52 -17.43 3.91
CA ILE A 29 -0.99 -17.05 2.59
C ILE A 29 -1.87 -17.61 1.47
N GLY A 30 -2.27 -18.88 1.56
CA GLY A 30 -3.15 -19.51 0.59
C GLY A 30 -4.51 -18.82 0.52
N GLY A 31 -5.10 -18.48 1.67
CA GLY A 31 -6.34 -17.71 1.75
C GLY A 31 -6.22 -16.34 1.09
N PHE A 32 -5.14 -15.60 1.37
CA PHE A 32 -4.88 -14.31 0.71
C PHE A 32 -4.69 -14.45 -0.80
N ALA A 33 -3.94 -15.46 -1.26
CA ALA A 33 -3.71 -15.68 -2.69
C ALA A 33 -5.02 -16.03 -3.43
N ILE A 34 -5.85 -16.91 -2.86
CA ILE A 34 -7.15 -17.25 -3.43
C ILE A 34 -8.04 -16.02 -3.47
N TRP A 35 -8.15 -15.29 -2.35
CA TRP A 35 -8.98 -14.08 -2.29
C TRP A 35 -8.49 -13.00 -3.26
N TYR A 36 -7.18 -12.84 -3.44
CA TYR A 36 -6.65 -11.86 -4.38
C TYR A 36 -7.07 -12.13 -5.83
N VAL A 37 -7.20 -13.40 -6.23
CA VAL A 37 -7.54 -13.78 -7.61
C VAL A 37 -9.05 -13.77 -7.87
N ILE A 38 -9.86 -14.27 -6.93
CA ILE A 38 -11.31 -14.47 -7.15
C ILE A 38 -12.21 -13.69 -6.17
N GLY A 39 -11.63 -12.96 -5.23
CA GLY A 39 -12.36 -12.19 -4.22
C GLY A 39 -13.02 -10.95 -4.79
N ALA A 40 -13.92 -10.38 -3.99
CA ALA A 40 -14.59 -9.14 -4.35
C ALA A 40 -13.66 -7.93 -4.15
N ASN A 41 -13.74 -7.00 -5.10
CA ASN A 41 -13.07 -5.70 -5.05
C ASN A 41 -13.87 -4.68 -4.23
N SER A 42 -13.22 -3.55 -3.94
CA SER A 42 -13.86 -2.43 -3.26
C SER A 42 -14.58 -1.51 -4.26
N PRO A 43 -15.63 -0.78 -3.83
CA PRO A 43 -16.44 0.05 -4.74
C PRO A 43 -15.65 1.19 -5.39
N ASP A 44 -14.61 1.70 -4.71
CA ASP A 44 -13.82 2.86 -5.16
C ASP A 44 -12.58 2.47 -5.99
N ASP A 45 -12.33 1.18 -6.25
CA ASP A 45 -11.14 0.73 -6.99
C ASP A 45 -11.10 1.32 -8.41
N GLY A 46 -12.27 1.40 -9.06
CA GLY A 46 -12.40 2.03 -10.38
C GLY A 46 -12.20 3.55 -10.33
N TYR A 47 -12.57 4.19 -9.22
CA TYR A 47 -12.44 5.64 -9.04
C TYR A 47 -10.95 6.04 -8.99
N ILE A 48 -10.20 5.38 -8.10
CA ILE A 48 -8.77 5.61 -7.89
C ILE A 48 -7.97 5.25 -9.15
N LEU A 49 -8.30 4.14 -9.80
CA LEU A 49 -7.59 3.70 -11.01
C LEU A 49 -7.71 4.72 -12.15
N GLN A 50 -8.87 5.35 -12.33
CA GLN A 50 -9.07 6.35 -13.38
C GLN A 50 -8.31 7.65 -13.07
N MET A 51 -8.31 8.08 -11.80
CA MET A 51 -7.50 9.22 -11.36
C MET A 51 -6.01 9.00 -11.65
N ALA A 52 -5.49 7.83 -11.27
CA ALA A 52 -4.09 7.49 -11.51
C ALA A 52 -3.74 7.45 -13.01
N ARG A 53 -4.60 6.87 -13.85
CA ARG A 53 -4.38 6.78 -15.31
C ARG A 53 -4.33 8.14 -16.01
N VAL A 54 -5.08 9.13 -15.52
CA VAL A 54 -5.15 10.46 -16.16
C VAL A 54 -4.11 11.42 -15.56
N ALA A 55 -3.61 11.16 -14.36
CA ALA A 55 -2.70 12.04 -13.63
C ALA A 55 -1.42 12.41 -14.43
N GLU A 56 -0.82 11.47 -15.16
CA GLU A 56 0.37 11.75 -15.98
C GLU A 56 0.07 12.78 -17.07
N HIS A 57 -1.07 12.64 -17.76
CA HIS A 57 -1.47 13.57 -18.80
C HIS A 57 -1.95 14.93 -18.25
N ALA A 58 -2.62 14.91 -17.09
CA ALA A 58 -3.06 16.13 -16.40
C ALA A 58 -1.90 16.91 -15.77
N GLY A 59 -0.79 16.24 -15.46
CA GLY A 59 0.37 16.82 -14.77
C GLY A 59 0.21 16.97 -13.26
N TYR A 60 -0.91 16.50 -12.69
CA TYR A 60 -1.20 16.50 -11.25
C TYR A 60 -2.34 15.52 -10.91
N MET A 61 -2.44 15.09 -9.65
CA MET A 61 -3.43 14.11 -9.21
C MET A 61 -4.80 14.75 -8.94
N SER A 62 -5.56 15.01 -10.01
CA SER A 62 -6.90 15.59 -9.91
C SER A 62 -7.93 14.60 -9.35
N ASN A 63 -8.84 15.08 -8.50
CA ASN A 63 -10.09 14.38 -8.27
C ASN A 63 -10.91 14.39 -9.57
N TYR A 64 -10.88 13.27 -10.30
CA TYR A 64 -11.29 13.25 -11.69
C TYR A 64 -12.81 13.41 -11.87
N PHE A 65 -13.60 12.88 -10.94
CA PHE A 65 -15.06 12.82 -11.08
C PHE A 65 -15.81 13.92 -10.29
N ARG A 66 -15.13 14.67 -9.42
CA ARG A 66 -15.78 15.67 -8.56
C ARG A 66 -14.84 16.85 -8.26
N TRP A 67 -15.38 17.88 -7.61
CA TRP A 67 -14.65 19.06 -7.12
C TRP A 67 -13.86 19.81 -8.20
N PHE A 68 -14.42 19.88 -9.42
CA PHE A 68 -13.93 20.71 -10.52
C PHE A 68 -12.45 20.50 -10.85
N GLY A 69 -11.95 19.26 -10.71
CA GLY A 69 -10.55 18.93 -11.00
C GLY A 69 -9.57 19.41 -9.93
N SER A 70 -10.03 19.71 -8.72
CA SER A 70 -9.18 19.99 -7.57
C SER A 70 -8.31 18.77 -7.23
N PRO A 71 -7.03 18.95 -6.90
CA PRO A 71 -6.14 17.85 -6.55
C PRO A 71 -6.48 17.16 -5.23
N GLU A 72 -6.12 15.89 -5.09
CA GLU A 72 -6.16 15.15 -3.81
C GLU A 72 -4.85 15.24 -3.00
N ASP A 73 -3.98 16.19 -3.34
CA ASP A 73 -2.59 16.23 -2.88
C ASP A 73 -2.30 16.57 -1.39
N PRO A 74 -3.24 16.90 -0.46
CA PRO A 74 -2.87 16.77 0.96
C PRO A 74 -2.73 15.31 1.42
N PHE A 75 -3.32 14.32 0.71
CA PHE A 75 -3.35 12.92 1.14
C PHE A 75 -3.06 11.88 0.03
N GLY A 76 -3.11 12.28 -1.24
CA GLY A 76 -3.08 11.40 -2.41
C GLY A 76 -1.70 10.91 -2.88
N TRP A 77 -0.65 11.03 -2.07
CA TRP A 77 0.72 10.68 -2.48
C TRP A 77 0.85 9.23 -2.97
N TYR A 78 0.05 8.31 -2.44
CA TYR A 78 0.08 6.90 -2.85
C TYR A 78 -0.56 6.66 -4.21
N TYR A 79 -1.48 7.52 -4.65
CA TYR A 79 -2.03 7.45 -6.01
C TYR A 79 -0.98 7.77 -7.06
N ASN A 80 -0.03 8.65 -6.73
CA ASN A 80 1.11 8.92 -7.61
C ASN A 80 2.00 7.67 -7.76
N LEU A 81 2.09 6.80 -6.75
CA LEU A 81 2.77 5.50 -6.89
C LEU A 81 2.01 4.53 -7.79
N LEU A 82 0.68 4.63 -7.84
CA LEU A 82 -0.16 3.84 -8.75
C LEU A 82 -0.14 4.37 -10.19
N ALA A 83 0.25 5.64 -10.38
CA ALA A 83 0.34 6.31 -11.67
C ALA A 83 1.72 6.18 -12.35
N LEU A 84 2.72 5.66 -11.63
CA LEU A 84 4.03 5.27 -12.18
C LEU A 84 3.92 3.99 -13.03
#